data_AF-A0A380DPV0-F1
#
_entry.id   AF-A0A380DPV0-F1
#
_cell.length_a   1.000
_cell.length_b   1.000
_cell.length_c   1.000
_cell.angle_alpha   90.00
_cell.angle_beta   90.00
_cell.angle_gamma   90.00
#
_symmetry.space_group_name_H-M   'P 1'
#
loop_
_entity.id
_entity.type
_entity.pdbx_description
1 polymer ?
#
loop_
_entity_poly.entity_id
_entity_poly.type
_entity_poly.pdbx_seq_one_letter_code
_entity_poly.pdbx_strand_id
1 'polypeptide(L)'
;MIEFCLNSHTHYIDSSGDLYIEKHLKGLNINLQTNNLCAIPFLGVNPGLIEILATYVSQVCTTEKLELFFAGTGELSKSAIREVIENV
;
A
#
# COMPACT_ATOMS: atom_id res chain seq x y z
N MET A 1 -6.13 -5.85 -14.86
CA MET A 1 -7.27 -5.01 -14.37
C MET A 1 -6.88 -3.54 -14.43
N ILE A 2 -5.66 -3.20 -14.00
CA ILE A 2 -5.04 -1.88 -14.19
C ILE A 2 -5.05 -1.42 -15.65
N GLU A 3 -4.80 -2.32 -16.61
CA GLU A 3 -4.81 -2.02 -18.04
C GLU A 3 -6.20 -1.62 -18.54
N PHE A 4 -7.24 -2.22 -17.96
CA PHE A 4 -8.61 -1.83 -18.26
C PHE A 4 -8.86 -0.39 -17.79
N CYS A 5 -8.43 -0.05 -16.57
CA CYS A 5 -8.50 1.31 -16.03
C CYS A 5 -7.71 2.32 -16.88
N LEU A 6 -6.52 1.95 -17.37
CA LEU A 6 -5.76 2.77 -18.31
C LEU A 6 -6.55 3.02 -19.61
N ASN A 7 -7.10 1.97 -20.21
CA ASN A 7 -7.88 2.08 -21.44
C ASN A 7 -9.17 2.89 -21.25
N SER A 8 -9.82 2.73 -20.09
CA SER A 8 -11.04 3.45 -19.72
C SER A 8 -10.79 4.84 -19.10
N HIS A 9 -9.54 5.31 -19.07
CA HIS A 9 -9.15 6.58 -18.46
C HIS A 9 -9.69 6.76 -17.03
N THR A 10 -9.51 5.74 -16.20
CA THR A 10 -10.03 5.68 -14.82
C THR A 10 -8.88 5.48 -13.84
N HIS A 11 -8.96 6.15 -12.68
CA HIS A 11 -8.01 5.93 -11.59
C HIS A 11 -8.12 4.49 -11.05
N TYR A 12 -7.02 3.94 -10.57
CA TYR A 12 -6.96 2.59 -10.02
C TYR A 12 -6.70 2.64 -8.52
N ILE A 13 -7.45 1.86 -7.75
CA ILE A 13 -7.22 1.65 -6.33
C ILE A 13 -7.29 0.15 -6.08
N ASP A 14 -6.31 -0.35 -5.36
CA ASP A 14 -6.24 -1.75 -4.95
C ASP A 14 -5.98 -1.85 -3.46
N SER A 15 -6.83 -2.60 -2.75
CA SER A 15 -6.70 -2.84 -1.31
C SER A 15 -6.09 -4.20 -1.00
N SER A 16 -5.64 -4.95 -2.01
CA SER A 16 -4.98 -6.24 -1.80
C SER A 16 -3.56 -6.02 -1.30
N GLY A 17 -2.98 -7.03 -0.67
CA GLY A 17 -1.56 -7.07 -0.31
C GLY A 17 -0.68 -7.72 -1.39
N ASP A 18 -1.11 -7.75 -2.66
CA ASP A 18 -0.40 -8.48 -3.70
C ASP A 18 0.81 -7.69 -4.24
N LEU A 19 2.01 -8.19 -3.94
CA LEU A 19 3.28 -7.61 -4.43
C LEU A 19 3.41 -7.64 -5.96
N TYR A 20 2.68 -8.53 -6.65
CA TYR A 20 2.64 -8.52 -8.11
C TYR A 20 2.02 -7.23 -8.63
N ILE A 21 0.96 -6.73 -7.99
CA ILE A 21 0.28 -5.49 -8.37
C ILE A 21 1.23 -4.30 -8.25
N GLU A 22 2.02 -4.21 -7.18
CA GLU A 22 3.02 -3.15 -7.02
C GLU A 22 4.06 -3.15 -8.13
N LYS A 23 4.64 -4.33 -8.43
CA LYS A 23 5.64 -4.47 -9.51
C LYS A 23 5.05 -4.08 -10.86
N HIS A 24 3.82 -4.48 -11.11
CA HIS A 24 3.11 -4.16 -12.35
C HIS A 24 2.85 -2.66 -12.49
N LEU A 25 2.42 -2.00 -11.41
CA LEU A 25 2.21 -0.54 -11.39
C LEU A 25 3.51 0.24 -11.62
N LYS A 26 4.65 -0.22 -11.07
CA LYS A 26 5.96 0.39 -11.35
C LYS A 26 6.29 0.37 -12.85
N GLY A 27 5.95 -0.71 -13.55
CA GLY A 27 6.13 -0.83 -15.00
C GLY A 27 5.24 0.10 -15.83
N LEU A 28 4.12 0.56 -15.27
CA LEU A 28 3.12 1.40 -15.94
C LEU A 28 3.21 2.89 -15.57
N ASN A 29 4.20 3.30 -14.77
CA ASN A 29 4.28 4.65 -14.20
C ASN A 29 4.27 5.75 -15.28
N ILE A 30 5.04 5.59 -16.36
CA ILE A 30 5.07 6.57 -17.47
C ILE A 30 3.69 6.71 -18.13
N ASN A 31 3.00 5.58 -18.35
CA ASN A 31 1.66 5.57 -18.93
C ASN A 31 0.66 6.27 -18.01
N LEU A 32 0.68 5.99 -16.71
CA LEU A 32 -0.19 6.63 -15.73
C LEU A 32 0.02 8.15 -15.69
N GLN A 33 1.26 8.60 -15.63
CA GLN A 33 1.61 10.03 -15.63
C GLN A 33 1.17 10.72 -16.93
N THR A 34 1.43 10.11 -18.08
CA THR A 34 1.08 10.67 -19.39
C THR A 34 -0.44 10.84 -19.55
N ASN A 35 -1.23 9.95 -18.94
CA ASN A 35 -2.69 10.01 -18.97
C ASN A 35 -3.29 10.79 -17.79
N ASN A 36 -2.46 11.41 -16.94
CA ASN A 36 -2.89 12.08 -15.70
C ASN A 36 -3.75 11.18 -14.79
N LEU A 37 -3.40 9.90 -14.72
CA LEU A 37 -4.09 8.91 -13.91
C LEU A 37 -3.29 8.60 -12.64
N CYS A 38 -4.03 8.20 -11.62
CA CYS A 38 -3.49 7.81 -10.33
C CYS A 38 -3.77 6.33 -10.13
N ALA A 39 -2.76 5.61 -9.64
CA ALA A 39 -2.91 4.22 -9.24
C ALA A 39 -2.32 4.05 -7.83
N ILE A 40 -3.15 3.61 -6.89
CA ILE A 40 -2.76 3.46 -5.49
C ILE A 40 -2.91 1.99 -5.12
N PRO A 41 -1.79 1.24 -4.99
CA PRO A 41 -1.83 -0.10 -4.41
C PRO A 41 -1.93 -0.04 -2.89
N PHE A 42 -2.19 -1.18 -2.27
CA PHE A 42 -2.12 -1.36 -0.82
C PHE A 42 -3.01 -0.40 -0.03
N LEU A 43 -4.16 0.02 -0.56
CA LEU A 43 -5.10 0.86 0.19
C LEU A 43 -5.99 0.01 1.11
N GLY A 44 -5.37 -0.83 1.92
CA GLY A 44 -6.01 -1.67 2.93
C GLY A 44 -5.71 -1.20 4.34
N VAL A 45 -5.93 -2.08 5.31
CA VAL A 45 -5.49 -1.84 6.70
C VAL A 45 -4.03 -2.28 6.86
N ASN A 46 -3.72 -3.49 6.42
CA ASN A 46 -2.37 -4.06 6.39
C ASN A 46 -2.22 -4.93 5.12
N PRO A 47 -1.49 -4.47 4.07
CA PRO A 47 -0.80 -3.18 3.98
C PRO A 47 -1.78 -2.00 3.71
N GLY A 48 -1.35 -0.78 4.06
CA GLY A 48 -2.02 0.50 3.83
C GLY A 48 -2.01 1.44 5.04
N LEU A 49 -3.00 1.30 5.92
CA LEU A 49 -3.14 2.16 7.10
C LEU A 49 -1.92 2.06 8.04
N ILE A 50 -1.35 0.86 8.19
CA ILE A 50 -0.17 0.65 9.05
C ILE A 50 1.02 1.49 8.60
N GLU A 51 1.29 1.59 7.31
CA GLU A 51 2.38 2.35 6.72
C GLU A 51 2.14 3.86 6.84
N ILE A 52 0.88 4.30 6.72
CA ILE A 52 0.50 5.70 6.97
C ILE A 52 0.80 6.07 8.42
N LEU A 53 0.39 5.21 9.38
CA LEU A 53 0.65 5.44 10.80
C LEU A 53 2.14 5.41 11.12
N ALA A 54 2.89 4.46 10.56
CA ALA A 54 4.33 4.37 10.72
C ALA A 54 5.04 5.64 10.21
N THR A 55 4.67 6.09 9.01
CA THR A 55 5.21 7.32 8.40
C THR A 55 4.85 8.56 9.19
N TYR A 56 3.63 8.64 9.71
CA TYR A 56 3.21 9.76 10.54
C TYR A 56 4.04 9.81 11.84
N VAL A 57 4.18 8.69 12.53
CA VAL A 57 4.95 8.61 13.78
C VAL A 57 6.39 9.03 13.57
N SER A 58 7.05 8.61 12.50
CA SER A 58 8.43 9.01 12.23
C SER A 58 8.61 10.49 11.92
N GLN A 59 7.56 11.16 11.44
CA GLN A 59 7.58 12.61 11.19
C GLN A 59 7.37 13.43 12.46
N VAL A 60 6.63 12.91 13.44
CA VAL A 60 6.26 13.66 14.65
C VAL A 60 7.05 13.26 15.89
N CYS A 61 7.70 12.09 15.87
CA CYS A 61 8.47 11.55 16.99
C CYS A 61 9.85 11.08 16.54
N THR A 62 10.89 11.48 17.28
CA THR A 62 12.20 10.83 17.17
C THR A 62 12.10 9.46 17.84
N THR A 63 12.08 8.40 17.06
CA THR A 63 11.83 7.04 17.55
C THR A 63 12.96 6.12 17.10
N GLU A 64 13.70 5.51 18.03
CA GLU A 64 14.77 4.55 17.66
C GLU A 64 14.21 3.21 17.18
N LYS A 65 13.02 2.82 17.67
CA LYS A 65 12.31 1.58 17.31
C LYS A 65 10.81 1.80 17.33
N LEU A 66 10.11 1.30 16.32
CA LEU A 66 8.65 1.31 16.23
C LEU A 66 8.13 -0.11 16.10
N GLU A 67 7.33 -0.55 17.07
CA GLU A 67 6.62 -1.83 17.02
C GLU A 67 5.13 -1.58 16.77
N LEU A 68 4.58 -2.23 15.73
CA LEU A 68 3.17 -2.11 15.37
C LEU A 68 2.52 -3.49 15.47
N PHE A 69 1.41 -3.54 16.19
CA PHE A 69 0.59 -4.75 16.29
C PHE A 69 -0.74 -4.51 15.61
N PHE A 70 -1.04 -5.37 14.64
CA PHE A 70 -2.34 -5.41 13.98
C PHE A 70 -2.94 -6.81 14.06
N ALA A 71 -4.20 -6.90 14.47
CA ALA A 71 -4.96 -8.13 14.47
C ALA A 71 -6.37 -7.86 13.93
N GLY A 72 -6.75 -8.59 12.89
CA GLY A 72 -8.14 -8.66 12.42
C GLY A 72 -8.86 -9.81 13.14
N THR A 73 -10.15 -9.63 13.42
CA THR A 73 -10.99 -10.63 14.11
C THR A 73 -11.86 -11.45 13.15
N GLY A 74 -11.50 -11.55 11.86
CA GLY A 74 -12.32 -12.20 10.82
C GLY A 74 -11.61 -13.32 10.06
N GLU A 75 -12.37 -14.26 9.49
CA GLU A 75 -11.82 -15.39 8.71
C GLU A 75 -11.05 -14.97 7.44
N LEU A 76 -11.24 -13.73 6.99
CA LEU A 76 -10.55 -13.14 5.83
C LEU A 76 -9.27 -12.38 6.19
N SER A 77 -8.97 -12.15 7.48
CA SER A 77 -7.73 -11.48 7.87
C SER A 77 -6.57 -12.47 8.04
N LYS A 78 -6.08 -13.03 6.92
CA LYS A 78 -4.78 -13.73 6.89
C LYS A 78 -3.59 -12.75 6.91
N SER A 79 -3.67 -11.65 7.66
CA SER A 79 -2.57 -10.70 7.82
C SER A 79 -2.16 -10.65 9.29
N ALA A 80 -1.63 -11.77 9.79
CA ALA A 80 -0.78 -11.76 10.98
C ALA A 80 0.67 -11.85 10.51
N ILE A 81 1.10 -10.88 9.69
CA ILE A 81 2.53 -10.67 9.48
C ILE A 81 2.99 -9.77 10.62
N ARG A 82 3.83 -10.33 11.49
CA ARG A 82 4.60 -9.58 12.47
C ARG A 82 5.70 -8.86 11.71
N GLU A 83 5.38 -7.70 11.14
CA GLU A 83 6.32 -6.87 10.40
C GLU A 83 7.08 -5.98 11.39
N VAL A 84 8.35 -6.32 11.63
CA VAL A 84 9.29 -5.40 12.26
C VAL A 84 9.76 -4.46 11.15
N ILE A 85 9.36 -3.19 11.21
CA ILE A 85 9.89 -2.16 10.32
C ILE A 85 11.27 -1.77 10.88
N GLU A 86 12.33 -2.37 10.35
CA GLU A 86 13.70 -1.99 10.69
C GLU A 86 14.12 -0.78 9.84
N ASN A 87 14.45 0.31 10.53
CA ASN A 87 14.89 1.62 10.03
C ASN A 87 13.77 2.54 9.53
N VAL A 88 13.36 3.45 10.41
CA VAL A 88 12.79 4.76 10.04
C VAL A 88 13.71 5.84 10.56
#